data_AF-A0A4Y8IB07-F1
#
_entry.id   AF-A0A4Y8IB07-F1
#
_cell.length_a   1.000
_cell.length_b   1.000
_cell.length_c   1.000
_cell.angle_alpha   90.00
_cell.angle_beta   90.00
_cell.angle_gamma   90.00
#
_symmetry.space_group_name_H-M   'P 1'
#
loop_
_entity.id
_entity.type
_entity.pdbx_description
1 polymer ?
#
loop_
_entity_poly.entity_id
_entity_poly.type
_entity_poly.pdbx_seq_one_letter_code
_entity_poly.pdbx_strand_id
1 'polypeptide(L)'
;MDLIEKEFSNRAIVREGIYLFQLSDAIDVVNKCKELKLNILGVDSFEIIGNSIMPKEIFHCSINANDGNWSEAIRFIQEPFNQELVFEIVYDN
;
A
#
# COMPACT_ATOMS: atom_id res chain seq x y z
N MET A 1 9.55 -6.78 -11.59
CA MET A 1 9.39 -5.33 -11.48
C MET A 1 8.39 -4.86 -12.50
N ASP A 2 7.15 -4.73 -12.03
CA ASP A 2 6.03 -4.22 -12.82
C ASP A 2 6.14 -2.70 -13.03
N LEU A 3 5.13 -2.12 -13.68
CA LEU A 3 5.10 -0.71 -14.03
C LEU A 3 5.04 0.20 -12.78
N ILE A 4 4.29 -0.23 -11.76
CA ILE A 4 4.06 0.56 -10.54
C ILE A 4 5.34 0.54 -9.70
N GLU A 5 5.95 -0.63 -9.47
CA GLU A 5 7.22 -0.71 -8.75
C GLU A 5 8.28 0.17 -9.40
N LYS A 6 8.38 0.17 -10.75
CA LYS A 6 9.33 1.04 -11.47
C LYS A 6 9.07 2.51 -11.22
N GLU A 7 7.81 2.94 -11.31
CA GLU A 7 7.40 4.34 -11.15
C GLU A 7 7.64 4.86 -9.73
N PHE A 8 7.40 4.03 -8.71
CA PHE A 8 7.44 4.44 -7.30
C PHE A 8 8.68 3.97 -6.52
N SER A 9 9.59 3.20 -7.13
CA SER A 9 10.76 2.63 -6.44
C SER A 9 11.68 3.66 -5.78
N ASN A 10 11.82 4.86 -6.35
CA ASN A 10 12.64 5.94 -5.79
C ASN A 10 11.98 6.65 -4.60
N ARG A 11 10.69 6.41 -4.35
CA ARG A 11 9.90 6.95 -3.25
C ARG A 11 9.71 5.93 -2.13
N ALA A 12 9.96 4.65 -2.40
CA ALA A 12 9.80 3.58 -1.44
C ALA A 12 10.96 3.48 -0.46
N ILE A 13 10.64 3.12 0.78
CA ILE A 13 11.60 2.58 1.74
C ILE A 13 11.67 1.07 1.47
N VAL A 14 12.82 0.60 0.98
CA VAL A 14 13.00 -0.83 0.69
C VAL A 14 13.58 -1.55 1.91
N ARG A 15 12.89 -2.59 2.37
CA ARG A 15 13.31 -3.47 3.48
C ARG A 15 13.05 -4.91 3.09
N GLU A 16 14.10 -5.73 3.02
CA GLU A 16 14.01 -7.16 2.67
C GLU A 16 13.25 -7.46 1.34
N GLY A 17 13.28 -6.51 0.40
CA GLY A 17 12.56 -6.63 -0.88
C GLY A 17 11.12 -6.11 -0.86
N ILE A 18 10.62 -5.67 0.30
CA ILE A 18 9.31 -5.04 0.45
C ILE A 18 9.42 -3.55 0.18
N TYR A 19 8.50 -3.02 -0.63
CA TYR A 19 8.39 -1.60 -0.96
C TYR A 19 7.40 -0.95 0.00
N LEU A 20 7.91 -0.12 0.91
CA LEU A 20 7.11 0.55 1.92
C LEU A 20 6.95 2.03 1.58
N PHE A 21 5.70 2.48 1.55
CA PHE A 21 5.37 3.84 1.15
C PHE A 21 4.86 4.66 2.32
N GLN A 22 5.25 5.93 2.38
CA GLN A 22 4.63 6.91 3.28
C GLN A 22 3.18 7.15 2.83
N LEU A 23 2.35 7.71 3.73
CA LEU A 23 0.91 7.89 3.51
C LEU A 23 0.54 8.51 2.14
N SER A 24 1.18 9.61 1.74
CA SER A 24 0.91 10.25 0.45
C SER A 24 1.23 9.35 -0.73
N ASP A 25 2.32 8.61 -0.62
CA ASP A 25 2.88 7.81 -1.70
C ASP A 25 2.09 6.50 -1.85
N ALA A 26 1.63 5.94 -0.73
CA ALA A 26 0.71 4.81 -0.69
C ALA A 26 -0.61 5.15 -1.39
N ILE A 27 -1.16 6.35 -1.17
CA ILE A 27 -2.36 6.83 -1.86
C ILE A 27 -2.09 6.96 -3.37
N ASP A 28 -0.94 7.49 -3.77
CA ASP A 28 -0.56 7.60 -5.18
C ASP A 28 -0.46 6.22 -5.85
N VAL A 29 0.12 5.22 -5.17
CA VAL A 29 0.18 3.83 -5.65
C VAL A 29 -1.21 3.26 -5.85
N VAL A 30 -2.12 3.45 -4.89
CA VAL A 30 -3.52 2.98 -5.01
C VAL A 30 -4.25 3.69 -6.16
N ASN A 31 -4.04 4.98 -6.33
CA ASN A 31 -4.58 5.73 -7.47
C ASN A 31 -4.03 5.22 -8.80
N LYS A 32 -2.75 4.85 -8.86
CA LYS A 32 -2.15 4.25 -10.06
C LYS A 32 -2.76 2.89 -10.37
N CYS A 33 -2.98 2.05 -9.34
CA CYS A 33 -3.68 0.79 -9.50
C CYS A 33 -5.08 1.02 -10.10
N LYS A 34 -5.81 2.04 -9.64
CA LYS A 34 -7.12 2.43 -10.18
C LYS A 34 -7.05 2.85 -11.64
N GLU A 35 -6.08 3.67 -12.03
CA GLU A 35 -5.88 4.07 -13.43
C GLU A 35 -5.63 2.86 -14.35
N LEU A 36 -4.87 1.89 -13.85
CA LEU A 36 -4.51 0.66 -14.57
C LEU A 36 -5.56 -0.45 -14.43
N LYS A 37 -6.63 -0.23 -13.66
CA LYS A 37 -7.67 -1.22 -13.33
C LYS A 37 -7.12 -2.49 -12.67
N LEU A 38 -6.09 -2.34 -11.83
CA LEU A 38 -5.52 -3.40 -11.01
C LEU A 38 -6.19 -3.38 -9.64
N ASN A 39 -6.79 -4.49 -9.22
CA ASN A 39 -7.45 -4.57 -7.93
C ASN A 39 -6.41 -4.55 -6.80
N ILE A 40 -6.74 -3.86 -5.71
CA ILE A 40 -6.01 -4.01 -4.45
C ILE A 40 -6.40 -5.35 -3.83
N LEU A 41 -5.41 -6.19 -3.51
CA LEU A 41 -5.56 -7.45 -2.79
C LEU A 41 -5.44 -7.25 -1.29
N GLY A 42 -4.56 -6.34 -0.87
CA GLY A 42 -4.44 -5.94 0.53
C GLY A 42 -3.53 -4.73 0.74
N VAL A 43 -3.60 -4.18 1.95
CA VAL A 43 -2.73 -3.11 2.42
C VAL A 43 -2.26 -3.47 3.82
N ASP A 44 -0.95 -3.56 4.00
CA ASP A 44 -0.33 -3.89 5.27
C ASP A 44 0.35 -2.62 5.82
N SER A 45 0.08 -2.25 7.07
CA SER A 45 0.70 -1.10 7.72
C SER A 45 1.82 -1.54 8.68
N PHE A 46 2.90 -0.78 8.69
CA PHE A 46 4.10 -1.06 9.47
C PHE A 46 4.61 0.17 10.20
N GLU A 47 5.12 -0.05 11.41
CA GLU A 47 5.97 0.90 12.10
C GLU A 47 7.44 0.58 11.80
N ILE A 48 8.26 1.60 11.55
CA ILE A 48 9.71 1.43 11.38
C ILE A 48 10.39 1.64 12.72
N ILE A 49 11.05 0.60 13.23
CA ILE A 49 11.80 0.63 14.49
C ILE A 49 13.27 0.33 14.19
N GLY A 50 14.06 1.39 14.06
CA GLY A 50 15.46 1.30 13.64
C GLY A 50 15.56 0.72 12.22
N ASN A 51 16.12 -0.49 12.10
CA ASN A 51 16.25 -1.19 10.82
C ASN A 51 15.14 -2.22 10.57
N SER A 52 14.27 -2.46 11.56
CA SER A 52 13.20 -3.44 11.47
C SER A 52 11.86 -2.80 11.12
N ILE A 53 10.96 -3.60 10.56
CA ILE A 53 9.56 -3.24 10.36
C ILE A 53 8.70 -4.07 11.30
N MET A 54 7.71 -3.43 11.93
CA MET A 54 6.77 -4.08 12.83
C MET A 54 5.36 -3.94 12.26
N PRO A 55 4.69 -5.04 11.88
CA PRO A 55 3.33 -4.99 11.35
C PRO A 55 2.37 -4.46 12.41
N LYS A 56 1.39 -3.67 11.99
CA LYS A 56 0.36 -3.09 12.85
C LYS A 56 -1.02 -3.58 12.47
N GLU A 57 -1.51 -3.20 11.30
CA GLU A 57 -2.85 -3.53 10.82
C GLU A 57 -2.79 -4.02 9.39
N ILE A 58 -3.74 -4.88 9.03
CA ILE A 58 -3.83 -5.44 7.69
C ILE A 58 -5.25 -5.27 7.16
N PHE A 59 -5.36 -4.69 5.99
CA PHE A 59 -6.60 -4.60 5.22
C PHE A 59 -6.58 -5.65 4.11
N HIS A 60 -7.50 -6.61 4.16
CA HIS A 60 -7.67 -7.64 3.12
C HIS A 60 -8.90 -7.35 2.26
N CYS A 61 -8.72 -7.27 0.93
CA CYS A 61 -9.83 -7.08 -0.02
C CYS A 61 -10.49 -8.40 -0.46
N SER A 62 -10.10 -9.54 0.13
CA SER A 62 -10.23 -10.89 -0.43
C SER A 62 -11.65 -11.46 -0.59
N ILE A 63 -12.71 -10.66 -0.47
CA ILE A 63 -14.10 -11.18 -0.52
C ILE A 63 -14.98 -10.46 -1.55
N ASN A 64 -14.64 -9.25 -2.03
CA ASN A 64 -15.45 -8.56 -3.05
C ASN A 64 -14.56 -7.72 -3.98
N ALA A 65 -13.89 -8.35 -4.94
CA ALA A 65 -13.11 -7.70 -6.01
C ALA A 65 -14.02 -7.01 -7.05
N ASN A 66 -14.98 -6.22 -6.59
CA ASN A 66 -15.79 -5.33 -7.42
C ASN A 66 -15.12 -3.94 -7.48
N ASP A 67 -15.50 -3.13 -8.46
CA ASP A 67 -15.14 -1.70 -8.55
C ASP A 67 -15.42 -1.01 -7.19
N GLY A 68 -14.38 -0.72 -6.41
CA GLY A 68 -14.53 -0.10 -5.08
C GLY A 68 -13.40 -0.30 -4.08
N ASN A 69 -12.60 -1.36 -4.23
CA ASN A 69 -11.52 -1.68 -3.28
C ASN A 69 -10.43 -0.59 -3.19
N TRP A 70 -10.19 0.21 -4.24
CA TRP A 70 -9.28 1.36 -4.17
C TRP A 70 -9.73 2.41 -3.16
N SER A 71 -11.03 2.71 -3.12
CA SER A 71 -11.58 3.69 -2.17
C SER A 71 -11.51 3.18 -0.73
N GLU A 72 -11.69 1.87 -0.53
CA GLU A 72 -11.55 1.24 0.78
C GLU A 72 -10.09 1.20 1.23
N ALA A 73 -9.16 0.89 0.33
CA ALA A 73 -7.72 0.93 0.59
C ALA A 73 -7.26 2.34 0.97
N ILE A 74 -7.69 3.38 0.23
CA ILE A 74 -7.39 4.78 0.58
C ILE A 74 -7.99 5.13 1.95
N ARG A 75 -9.22 4.71 2.23
CA ARG A 75 -9.86 4.97 3.53
C ARG A 75 -9.05 4.35 4.67
N PHE A 76 -8.60 3.10 4.51
CA PHE A 76 -7.74 2.42 5.48
C PHE A 76 -6.42 3.18 5.70
N ILE A 77 -5.71 3.53 4.62
CA ILE A 77 -4.45 4.30 4.69
C ILE A 77 -4.64 5.63 5.45
N GLN A 78 -5.80 6.27 5.30
CA GLN A 78 -6.11 7.57 5.90
C GLN A 78 -6.60 7.49 7.36
N GLU A 79 -6.76 6.31 7.95
CA GLU A 79 -7.23 6.20 9.34
C GLU A 79 -6.30 6.96 10.30
N PRO A 80 -6.82 7.62 11.35
CA PRO A 80 -6.02 8.50 12.20
C PRO A 80 -4.82 7.82 12.87
N PHE A 81 -4.91 6.52 13.16
CA PHE A 81 -3.83 5.74 13.77
C PHE A 81 -2.75 5.31 12.76
N ASN A 82 -2.98 5.50 11.46
CA ASN A 82 -2.07 5.12 10.37
C ASN A 82 -1.19 6.28 9.89
N GLN A 83 -1.34 7.49 10.44
CA GLN A 83 -0.68 8.72 9.94
C GLN A 83 0.86 8.70 9.98
N GLU A 84 1.45 7.94 10.92
CA GLU A 84 2.91 7.81 11.08
C GLU A 84 3.45 6.46 10.60
N LEU A 85 2.60 5.64 9.99
CA LEU A 85 2.96 4.32 9.49
C LEU A 85 3.39 4.37 8.03
N VAL A 86 4.03 3.29 7.59
CA VAL A 86 4.33 3.01 6.18
C VAL A 86 3.54 1.82 5.70
N PHE A 87 3.30 1.74 4.39
CA PHE A 87 2.35 0.79 3.83
C PHE A 87 2.99 -0.04 2.72
N GLU A 88 2.72 -1.34 2.75
CA GLU A 88 2.86 -2.21 1.59
C GLU A 88 1.50 -2.31 0.89
N ILE A 89 1.47 -2.08 -0.43
CA ILE A 89 0.26 -2.21 -1.23
C ILE A 89 0.39 -3.46 -2.10
N VAL A 90 -0.49 -4.44 -1.88
CA VAL A 90 -0.54 -5.68 -2.66
C VAL A 90 -1.69 -5.60 -3.64
N TYR A 91 -1.45 -5.86 -4.92
CA TYR A 91 -2.44 -5.73 -6.01
C TYR A 91 -2.28 -6.85 -7.04
N ASP A 92 -3.32 -7.01 -7.88
CA ASP A 92 -3.31 -7.94 -9.02
C ASP A 92 -2.21 -7.53 -10.02
N ASN A 93 -1.43 -8.49 -10.50
CA ASN A 93 -0.35 -8.29 -11.50
C ASN A 93 -0.72 -8.93 -12.85
#